data_AF-A0AAE0ADZ4-F1
#
_entry.id   AF-A0AAE0ADZ4-F1
#
_cell.length_a   1.000
_cell.length_b   1.000
_cell.length_c   1.000
_cell.angle_alpha   90.00
_cell.angle_beta   90.00
_cell.angle_gamma   90.00
#
_symmetry.space_group_name_H-M   'P 1'
#
loop_
_entity.id
_entity.type
_entity.pdbx_description
1 polymer ?
#
loop_
_entity_poly.entity_id
_entity_poly.type
_entity_poly.pdbx_seq_one_letter_code
_entity_poly.pdbx_strand_id
1 'polypeptide(L)'
;MACITKTRDNVENYMDDYLKKTAYLKTYSNEIHEIPDENLCPKGQFEIVLPPVKRGRAGRPKLSRRKGSNEPLRVQRSNGFRCEKCKEVGHNSMTCKNNPTTAAASTAPYMPQKVPKRNRNELNTLWT
;
A
#
# COMPACT_ATOMS: atom_id res chain seq x y z
N MET A 1 -22.87 5.64 37.05
CA MET A 1 -23.44 4.43 37.69
C MET A 1 -23.12 4.31 39.19
N ALA A 2 -22.12 5.00 39.75
CA ALA A 2 -21.74 4.85 41.17
C ALA A 2 -22.75 5.41 42.20
N CYS A 3 -23.60 6.36 41.82
CA CYS A 3 -24.61 6.92 42.73
C CYS A 3 -25.82 6.00 42.93
N ILE A 4 -26.32 5.34 41.87
CA ILE A 4 -27.47 4.43 41.91
C ILE A 4 -27.15 3.18 42.73
N THR A 5 -25.93 2.63 42.58
CA THR A 5 -25.49 1.46 43.36
C THR A 5 -25.29 1.78 44.84
N LYS A 6 -24.96 3.04 45.17
CA LYS A 6 -24.79 3.51 46.55
C LYS A 6 -26.14 3.65 47.28
N THR A 7 -27.19 4.07 46.58
CA THR A 7 -28.54 4.19 47.15
C THR A 7 -29.32 2.88 47.13
N ARG A 8 -28.77 1.83 46.50
CA ARG A 8 -29.40 0.50 46.31
C ARG A 8 -30.73 0.57 45.56
N ASP A 9 -30.88 1.58 44.70
CA ASP A 9 -32.07 1.74 43.88
C ASP A 9 -31.97 0.92 42.59
N ASN A 10 -33.13 0.62 42.00
CA ASN A 10 -33.20 -0.08 40.72
C ASN A 10 -32.79 0.87 39.58
N VAL A 11 -31.91 0.39 38.71
CA VAL A 11 -31.42 1.16 37.54
C VAL A 11 -32.57 1.53 36.60
N GLU A 12 -33.56 0.65 36.46
CA GLU A 12 -34.72 0.84 35.57
C GLU A 12 -35.55 2.10 35.89
N ASN A 13 -35.50 2.60 37.13
CA ASN A 13 -36.20 3.82 37.54
C ASN A 13 -35.56 5.11 37.00
N TYR A 14 -34.28 5.04 36.63
CA TYR A 14 -33.52 6.17 36.08
C TYR A 14 -33.34 6.08 34.56
N MET A 15 -33.89 5.04 33.94
CA MET A 15 -33.88 4.86 32.49
C MET A 15 -35.11 5.54 31.88
N ASP A 16 -34.92 6.17 30.73
CA ASP A 16 -36.01 6.70 29.92
C ASP A 16 -36.98 5.58 29.52
N ASP A 17 -38.28 5.88 29.44
CA ASP A 17 -39.31 4.93 29.04
C ASP A 17 -39.03 4.27 27.69
N TYR A 18 -38.38 4.98 26.76
CA TYR A 18 -37.99 4.44 25.45
C TYR A 18 -36.93 3.34 25.53
N LEU A 19 -36.18 3.25 26.63
CA LEU A 19 -35.12 2.27 26.82
C LEU A 19 -35.54 1.09 27.72
N LYS A 20 -36.79 1.07 28.18
CA LYS A 20 -37.34 -0.01 29.02
C LYS A 20 -37.70 -1.23 28.18
N LYS A 21 -37.77 -2.39 28.85
CA LYS A 21 -38.16 -3.68 28.25
C LYS A 21 -39.50 -3.61 27.51
N THR A 22 -40.45 -2.83 28.01
CA THR A 22 -41.76 -2.62 27.38
C THR A 22 -41.64 -1.97 26.01
N ALA A 23 -40.76 -0.98 25.84
CA ALA A 23 -40.49 -0.34 24.56
C ALA A 23 -39.79 -1.32 23.60
N TYR A 24 -38.79 -2.07 24.08
CA TYR A 24 -38.11 -3.11 23.29
C TYR A 24 -39.09 -4.18 22.76
N LEU A 25 -39.97 -4.70 23.61
CA LEU A 25 -40.96 -5.69 23.19
C LEU A 25 -41.96 -5.11 22.19
N LYS A 26 -42.32 -3.82 22.32
CA LYS A 26 -43.16 -3.13 21.32
C LYS A 26 -42.45 -2.95 19.99
N THR A 27 -41.18 -2.53 19.99
CA THR A 27 -40.42 -2.31 18.75
C THR A 27 -40.19 -3.60 17.97
N TYR A 28 -39.93 -4.69 18.68
CA TYR A 28 -39.71 -6.02 18.11
C TYR A 28 -40.95 -6.93 18.19
N SER A 29 -42.15 -6.36 18.36
CA SER A 29 -43.40 -7.12 18.39
C SER A 29 -43.78 -7.68 17.03
N ASN A 30 -43.34 -7.01 15.96
CA ASN A 30 -43.55 -7.43 14.59
C ASN A 30 -42.44 -8.39 14.15
N GLU A 31 -42.78 -9.34 13.28
CA GLU A 31 -41.81 -10.23 12.66
C GLU A 31 -40.83 -9.43 11.80
N ILE A 32 -39.54 -9.51 12.12
CA ILE A 32 -38.48 -9.02 11.25
C ILE A 32 -38.25 -10.10 10.20
N HIS A 33 -38.76 -9.87 9.00
CA HIS A 33 -38.48 -10.77 7.88
C HIS A 33 -36.99 -10.78 7.58
N GLU A 34 -36.46 -11.98 7.35
CA GLU A 34 -35.10 -12.16 6.87
C GLU A 34 -34.92 -11.45 5.53
N ILE A 35 -33.74 -10.89 5.30
CA ILE A 35 -33.40 -10.32 4.00
C ILE A 35 -33.30 -11.49 3.01
N PRO A 36 -34.09 -11.50 1.92
CA PRO A 36 -34.06 -12.60 0.96
C PRO A 36 -32.69 -12.70 0.30
N ASP A 37 -32.30 -13.93 -0.06
CA ASP A 37 -31.08 -14.19 -0.84
C ASP A 37 -31.05 -13.37 -2.15
N GLU A 38 -29.86 -13.08 -2.65
CA GLU A 38 -29.66 -12.27 -3.86
C GLU A 38 -30.43 -12.82 -5.07
N ASN A 39 -30.62 -14.13 -5.15
CA ASN A 39 -31.39 -14.81 -6.20
C ASN A 39 -32.90 -14.52 -6.14
N LEU A 40 -33.43 -14.26 -4.94
CA LEU A 40 -34.84 -13.97 -4.66
C LEU A 40 -35.12 -12.47 -4.60
N CYS A 41 -34.08 -11.65 -4.54
CA CYS A 41 -34.20 -10.20 -4.57
C CYS A 41 -34.82 -9.77 -5.92
N PRO A 42 -35.96 -9.06 -5.92
CA PRO A 42 -36.56 -8.62 -7.16
C PRO A 42 -35.58 -7.70 -7.88
N LYS A 43 -35.22 -8.07 -9.12
CA LYS A 43 -34.49 -7.19 -10.03
C LYS A 43 -35.41 -6.03 -10.38
N GLY A 44 -35.42 -5.00 -9.54
CA GLY A 44 -36.24 -3.83 -9.76
C GLY A 44 -35.86 -3.17 -11.08
N GLN A 45 -36.86 -2.61 -11.76
CA GLN A 45 -36.67 -1.72 -12.91
C GLN A 45 -36.16 -0.36 -12.43
N PHE A 46 -35.04 -0.35 -11.74
CA PHE A 46 -34.38 0.87 -11.35
C PHE A 46 -33.40 1.25 -12.45
N GLU A 47 -33.40 2.52 -12.84
CA GLU A 47 -32.33 3.05 -13.67
C GLU A 47 -31.01 2.85 -12.93
N ILE A 48 -30.08 2.14 -13.57
CA ILE A 48 -28.74 1.93 -13.03
C ILE A 48 -28.04 3.28 -13.09
N VAL A 49 -28.07 4.02 -11.97
CA VAL A 49 -27.32 5.27 -11.83
C VAL A 49 -25.84 4.90 -11.78
N LEU A 50 -25.13 5.20 -12.87
CA LEU A 50 -23.69 5.05 -12.88
C LEU A 50 -23.06 6.01 -11.86
N PRO A 51 -22.05 5.57 -11.10
CA PRO A 51 -21.34 6.45 -10.21
C PRO A 51 -20.75 7.62 -11.02
N PRO A 52 -20.68 8.83 -10.43
CA PRO A 52 -20.12 9.97 -11.13
C PRO A 52 -18.67 9.69 -11.54
N VAL A 53 -18.32 10.10 -12.76
CA VAL A 53 -16.96 9.91 -13.30
C VAL A 53 -15.96 10.65 -12.43
N LYS A 54 -15.14 9.90 -11.69
CA LYS A 54 -14.08 10.46 -10.85
C LYS A 54 -12.98 11.03 -11.74
N ARG A 55 -12.77 12.34 -11.70
CA ARG A 55 -11.55 12.96 -12.26
C ARG A 55 -10.39 12.73 -11.30
N GLY A 56 -9.28 12.19 -11.79
CA GLY A 56 -8.05 12.12 -11.01
C GLY A 56 -7.61 13.52 -10.59
N ARG A 57 -7.21 13.69 -9.32
CA ARG A 57 -6.58 14.93 -8.88
C ARG A 57 -5.28 15.12 -9.65
N ALA A 58 -4.91 16.38 -9.93
CA ALA A 58 -3.57 16.67 -10.42
C ALA A 58 -2.56 16.02 -9.47
N GLY A 59 -1.65 15.22 -10.03
CA GLY A 59 -0.62 14.55 -9.26
C GLY A 59 0.29 15.58 -8.55
N ARG A 60 1.03 15.11 -7.55
CA ARG A 60 2.03 15.94 -6.87
C ARG A 60 2.98 16.55 -7.92
N PRO A 61 3.25 17.87 -7.89
CA PRO A 61 4.23 18.49 -8.76
C PRO A 61 5.59 17.78 -8.62
N LYS A 62 6.30 17.61 -9.73
CA LYS A 62 7.63 17.01 -9.73
C LYS A 62 8.57 17.84 -8.85
N LEU A 63 9.30 17.19 -7.95
CA LEU A 63 10.28 17.86 -7.07
C LEU A 63 11.40 18.56 -7.87
N SER A 64 11.76 18.00 -9.02
CA SER A 64 12.77 18.57 -9.92
C SER A 64 12.10 19.37 -11.04
N ARG A 65 12.56 20.62 -11.20
CA ARG A 65 12.16 21.52 -12.29
C ARG A 65 12.58 20.95 -13.65
N ARG A 66 11.77 21.17 -14.70
CA ARG A 66 12.18 20.93 -16.10
C ARG A 66 13.22 21.96 -16.52
N LYS A 67 14.33 21.50 -17.08
CA LYS A 67 15.44 22.33 -17.54
C LYS A 67 15.11 22.98 -18.89
N GLY A 68 15.36 24.27 -19.05
CA GLY A 68 15.20 24.96 -20.34
C GLY A 68 16.28 24.54 -21.35
N SER A 69 16.01 24.73 -22.65
CA SER A 69 16.92 24.35 -23.75
C SER A 69 18.30 24.99 -23.66
N ASN A 70 18.39 26.19 -23.07
CA ASN A 70 19.64 26.96 -22.95
C ASN A 70 20.39 26.73 -21.62
N GLU A 71 19.90 25.85 -20.74
CA GLU A 71 20.58 25.62 -19.46
C GLU A 71 21.61 24.49 -19.58
N PRO A 72 22.86 24.69 -19.10
CA PRO A 72 23.94 23.71 -19.30
C PRO A 72 23.62 22.39 -18.59
N LEU A 73 23.75 21.25 -19.28
CA LEU A 73 23.63 19.94 -18.62
C LEU A 73 24.59 19.88 -17.44
N ARG A 74 24.14 19.32 -16.31
CA ARG A 74 24.97 19.20 -15.11
C ARG A 74 26.23 18.44 -15.54
N VAL A 75 27.39 19.11 -15.50
CA VAL A 75 28.67 18.47 -15.79
C VAL A 75 28.74 17.26 -14.87
N GLN A 76 28.69 16.06 -15.48
CA GLN A 76 28.96 14.87 -14.72
C GLN A 76 30.40 15.04 -14.28
N ARG A 77 30.64 15.36 -13.00
CA ARG A 77 31.98 15.34 -12.44
C ARG A 77 32.42 13.89 -12.53
N SER A 78 33.01 13.51 -13.66
CA SER A 78 33.78 12.29 -13.79
C SER A 78 35.07 12.52 -13.01
N ASN A 79 34.96 12.65 -11.69
CA ASN A 79 36.07 12.29 -10.84
C ASN A 79 36.20 10.79 -11.09
N GLY A 80 37.00 10.43 -12.10
CA GLY A 80 37.29 9.05 -12.43
C GLY A 80 37.68 8.37 -11.13
N PHE A 81 37.02 7.26 -10.81
CA PHE A 81 37.33 6.51 -9.61
C PHE A 81 38.85 6.26 -9.60
N ARG A 82 39.51 6.79 -8.56
CA ARG A 82 40.94 6.61 -8.34
C ARG A 82 41.11 5.35 -7.52
N CYS A 83 41.88 4.41 -8.03
CA CYS A 83 42.18 3.18 -7.30
C CYS A 83 42.99 3.52 -6.04
N GLU A 84 42.54 3.09 -4.87
CA GLU A 84 43.29 3.31 -3.61
C GLU A 84 44.65 2.59 -3.60
N LYS A 85 44.76 1.45 -4.30
CA LYS A 85 45.96 0.60 -4.31
C LYS A 85 47.07 1.14 -5.21
N CYS A 86 46.78 1.46 -6.47
CA CYS A 86 47.77 1.96 -7.43
C CYS A 86 47.69 3.47 -7.70
N LYS A 87 46.68 4.16 -7.13
CA LYS A 87 46.46 5.62 -7.24
C LYS A 87 46.20 6.13 -8.67
N GLU A 88 46.02 5.25 -9.64
CA GLU A 88 45.62 5.57 -11.02
C GLU A 88 44.10 5.75 -11.14
N VAL A 89 43.69 6.54 -12.13
CA VAL A 89 42.27 6.82 -12.43
C VAL A 89 41.75 5.88 -13.52
N GLY A 90 40.48 5.47 -13.41
CA GLY A 90 39.80 4.67 -14.44
C GLY A 90 39.45 3.25 -14.02
N HIS A 91 39.82 2.83 -12.81
CA HIS A 91 39.42 1.54 -12.23
C HIS A 91 39.35 1.63 -10.70
N ASN A 92 38.64 0.71 -10.06
CA ASN A 92 38.53 0.63 -8.60
C ASN A 92 39.53 -0.40 -8.04
N SER A 93 39.82 -0.35 -6.73
CA SER A 93 40.74 -1.25 -6.03
C SER A 93 40.42 -2.74 -6.17
N MET A 94 39.14 -3.08 -6.44
CA MET A 94 38.69 -4.45 -6.73
C MET A 94 39.14 -4.96 -8.10
N THR A 95 39.19 -4.09 -9.11
CA THR A 95 39.54 -4.44 -10.50
C THR A 95 40.97 -4.02 -10.85
N CYS A 96 41.79 -3.73 -9.84
CA CYS A 96 43.19 -3.33 -10.00
C CYS A 96 44.04 -4.53 -10.39
N LYS A 97 44.82 -4.40 -11.47
CA LYS A 97 45.71 -5.46 -11.96
C LYS A 97 46.90 -5.72 -11.02
N ASN A 98 47.28 -4.72 -10.22
CA ASN A 98 48.38 -4.81 -9.24
C ASN A 98 47.89 -5.35 -7.88
N ASN A 99 46.74 -6.01 -7.85
CA ASN A 99 46.22 -6.59 -6.62
C ASN A 99 46.99 -7.90 -6.32
N PRO A 100 47.65 -8.05 -5.15
CA PRO A 100 48.40 -9.27 -4.83
C PRO A 100 47.54 -10.53 -4.79
N THR A 101 46.20 -10.39 -4.73
CA THR A 101 45.25 -11.51 -4.78
C THR A 101 44.97 -12.05 -6.19
N THR A 102 45.33 -11.35 -7.27
CA THR A 102 45.03 -11.81 -8.66
C THR A 102 46.17 -12.60 -9.32
N ALA A 103 47.33 -12.74 -8.67
CA ALA A 103 48.43 -13.55 -9.20
C ALA A 103 48.24 -15.07 -8.98
N ALA A 104 47.21 -15.47 -8.22
CA ALA A 104 46.94 -16.87 -7.88
C ALA A 104 45.45 -17.21 -7.97
N ALA A 105 44.78 -16.91 -9.09
CA ALA A 105 43.47 -17.50 -9.40
C ALA A 105 43.08 -17.27 -10.86
N SER A 106 43.49 -18.18 -11.74
CA SER A 106 42.72 -18.47 -12.96
C SER A 106 41.45 -19.24 -12.57
N THR A 107 40.47 -18.55 -11.99
CA THR A 107 39.09 -19.04 -11.86
C THR A 107 38.14 -17.91 -12.20
N ALA A 108 37.14 -18.23 -13.03
CA ALA A 108 36.25 -17.31 -13.71
C ALA A 108 35.62 -16.25 -12.78
N PRO A 109 35.42 -15.00 -13.25
CA PRO A 109 34.80 -13.96 -12.44
C PRO A 109 33.37 -14.38 -12.05
N TYR A 110 33.09 -14.37 -10.74
CA TYR A 110 31.74 -14.54 -10.20
C TYR A 110 30.82 -13.47 -10.78
N MET A 111 29.92 -13.87 -11.68
CA MET A 111 28.83 -13.03 -12.14
C MET A 111 27.64 -13.23 -11.19
N PRO A 112 27.18 -12.20 -10.46
CA PRO A 112 25.95 -12.32 -9.71
C PRO A 112 24.79 -12.53 -10.69
N GLN A 113 24.07 -13.64 -10.54
CA GLN A 113 22.91 -13.94 -11.38
C GLN A 113 21.82 -12.91 -11.12
N LYS A 114 21.36 -12.22 -12.17
CA LYS A 114 20.20 -11.34 -12.08
C LYS A 114 18.97 -12.19 -11.78
N VAL A 115 18.45 -12.08 -10.57
CA VAL A 115 17.17 -12.69 -10.21
C VAL A 115 16.08 -12.07 -11.09
N PRO A 116 15.31 -12.84 -11.87
CA PRO A 116 14.23 -12.30 -12.68
C PRO A 116 13.16 -11.69 -11.77
N LYS A 117 12.70 -10.48 -12.11
CA LYS A 117 11.59 -9.83 -11.40
C LYS A 117 10.31 -10.63 -11.69
N ARG A 118 9.68 -11.14 -10.64
CA ARG A 118 8.41 -11.88 -10.71
C ARG A 118 7.36 -11.03 -11.43
N ASN A 119 6.79 -11.56 -12.51
CA ASN A 119 5.76 -10.87 -13.30
C ASN A 119 4.43 -10.90 -12.51
N ARG A 120 3.75 -9.75 -12.42
CA ARG A 120 2.50 -9.59 -11.65
C ARG A 120 1.31 -10.36 -12.27
N ASN A 121 1.40 -10.77 -13.53
CA ASN A 121 0.27 -11.32 -14.27
C ASN A 121 0.00 -12.83 -14.05
N GLU A 122 0.78 -13.54 -13.23
CA GLU A 122 0.57 -14.97 -12.96
C GLU A 122 -0.38 -15.26 -11.77
N LEU A 123 -0.90 -14.23 -11.09
CA LEU A 123 -1.85 -14.41 -9.97
C LEU A 123 -3.32 -14.53 -10.40
N ASN A 124 -3.62 -14.42 -11.70
CA ASN A 124 -5.00 -14.38 -12.20
C ASN A 124 -5.48 -15.68 -12.88
N THR A 125 -4.76 -16.80 -12.73
CA THR A 125 -5.14 -18.09 -13.34
C THR A 125 -5.40 -19.21 -12.33
N LEU A 126 -5.66 -18.89 -11.06
CA LEU A 126 -5.97 -19.90 -10.02
C LEU A 126 -7.42 -19.86 -9.51
N TRP A 127 -8.30 -19.14 -10.20
CA TRP A 127 -9.75 -19.13 -9.93
C TRP A 127 -10.52 -19.06 -11.26
N THR A 128 -10.44 -20.15 -12.02
CA THR A 128 -11.44 -20.56 -13.03
C THR A 128 -11.85 -21.98 -12.72
#